data_AF-A0AAD5CLG0-F1
#
_entry.id   AF-A0AAD5CLG0-F1
#
_cell.length_a   1.000
_cell.length_b   1.000
_cell.length_c   1.000
_cell.angle_alpha   90.00
_cell.angle_beta   90.00
_cell.angle_gamma   90.00
#
_symmetry.space_group_name_H-M   'P 1'
#
loop_
_entity.id
_entity.type
_entity.pdbx_description
1 polymer ?
#
loop_
_entity_poly.entity_id
_entity_poly.type
_entity_poly.pdbx_seq_one_letter_code
_entity_poly.pdbx_strand_id
1 'polypeptide(L)'
;MASFSMEDFVGTGCLQKLLPKLLDDGWDDVPTLKIMNSEDMIALNMTQTQKDALEIRSYLHDRALMQYADKLEASGNCLAELLNLSTSDLSAQFAMKRGHIARFMDRTSHCEPDPMPQSFSLSARKPTVPPSRTMSKTTQSITRPKLQTMSTRSTIAYDATIEQSIADFKIKDGYVFKGIVASLPDEPRACGCVQPPPIVDDVAPYPSIENISVQKLTPEYKIGMERLVKSKAPPMRASDLWRDKPSLLLCIRRPGCIMCRAEAHKLYSKKPIFDALGINLLAVLHEHIESEVRDFWPRYWGGVVLLDKNMDFFKALGGGSLLKDKFISGFLFNPRARANYKRAKAMGIEQNFRGEGEIKGGLFIVGKGRTGVAYQFIERNFGDWAPLSEIIEICTRLKNQQGDSEDSIASRDYE
;
A
#
# COMPACT_ATOMS: atom_id res chain seq x y z
N MET A 1 4.83 -11.60 14.78
CA MET A 1 4.94 -10.50 15.77
C MET A 1 3.53 -10.13 16.18
N ALA A 2 3.25 -9.99 17.47
CA ALA A 2 1.97 -9.42 17.91
C ALA A 2 1.86 -8.00 17.32
N SER A 3 0.69 -7.65 16.76
CA SER A 3 0.43 -6.30 16.30
C SER A 3 0.46 -5.37 17.52
N PHE A 4 1.47 -4.51 17.63
CA PHE A 4 1.47 -3.45 18.63
C PHE A 4 0.38 -2.43 18.27
N SER A 5 -0.43 -2.02 19.25
CA SER A 5 -1.28 -0.85 19.11
C SER A 5 -0.40 0.41 19.04
N MET A 6 -0.95 1.52 18.53
CA MET A 6 -0.22 2.80 18.50
C MET A 6 0.11 3.27 19.92
N GLU A 7 -0.80 3.04 20.85
CA GLU A 7 -0.65 3.38 22.26
C GLU A 7 0.49 2.58 22.89
N ASP A 8 0.57 1.28 22.63
CA ASP A 8 1.63 0.41 23.15
C ASP A 8 2.99 0.76 22.53
N PHE A 9 3.02 1.11 21.24
CA PHE A 9 4.27 1.47 20.57
C PHE A 9 4.81 2.81 21.06
N VAL A 10 3.94 3.82 21.15
CA VAL A 10 4.30 5.18 21.58
C VAL A 10 4.61 5.23 23.08
N GLY A 11 4.01 4.35 23.88
CA GLY A 11 4.25 4.24 25.33
C GLY A 11 3.87 5.51 26.09
N THR A 12 4.53 5.73 27.22
CA THR A 12 4.25 6.87 28.12
C THR A 12 5.26 8.00 27.98
N GLY A 13 6.08 7.97 26.92
CA GLY A 13 7.19 8.88 26.69
C GLY A 13 6.80 10.21 26.03
N CYS A 14 7.79 10.89 25.46
CA CYS A 14 7.63 12.17 24.75
C CYS A 14 6.79 12.05 23.47
N LEU A 15 6.71 10.85 22.88
CA LEU A 15 5.86 10.56 21.74
C LEU A 15 4.37 10.50 22.12
N GLN A 16 4.02 10.19 23.37
CA GLN A 16 2.62 10.14 23.82
C GLN A 16 1.93 11.49 23.64
N LYS A 17 2.68 12.58 23.87
CA LYS A 17 2.22 13.96 23.67
C LYS A 17 1.99 14.30 22.19
N LEU A 18 2.65 13.58 21.29
CA LEU A 18 2.54 13.76 19.84
C LEU A 18 1.45 12.86 19.23
N LEU A 19 1.01 11.82 19.95
CA LEU A 19 0.05 10.83 19.45
C LEU A 19 -1.21 11.43 18.81
N PRO A 20 -1.93 12.41 19.41
CA PRO A 20 -3.11 12.98 18.76
C PRO A 20 -2.80 13.59 17.39
N LYS A 21 -1.66 14.27 17.27
CA LYS A 21 -1.22 14.89 16.02
C LYS A 21 -0.79 13.85 14.99
N LEU A 22 -0.15 12.77 15.43
CA LEU A 22 0.20 11.64 14.55
C LEU A 22 -1.06 11.03 13.94
N LEU A 23 -2.09 10.78 14.75
CA LEU A 23 -3.36 10.22 14.28
C LEU A 23 -4.08 11.17 13.31
N ASP A 24 -4.12 12.48 13.61
CA ASP A 24 -4.75 13.48 12.73
C ASP A 24 -4.05 13.59 11.35
N ASP A 25 -2.72 13.45 11.32
CA ASP A 25 -1.90 13.52 10.10
C ASP A 25 -1.78 12.15 9.39
N GLY A 26 -2.53 11.12 9.84
CA GLY A 26 -2.61 9.81 9.19
C GLY A 26 -1.46 8.84 9.50
N TRP A 27 -0.76 9.06 10.61
CA TRP A 27 0.25 8.14 11.16
C TRP A 27 -0.40 7.25 12.24
N ASP A 28 -1.37 6.44 11.83
CA ASP A 28 -2.27 5.68 12.71
C ASP A 28 -1.91 4.20 12.88
N ASP A 29 -0.79 3.76 12.30
CA ASP A 29 -0.22 2.43 12.51
C ASP A 29 1.30 2.43 12.68
N VAL A 30 1.80 1.46 13.46
CA VAL A 30 3.23 1.31 13.78
C VAL A 30 4.11 1.17 12.53
N PRO A 31 3.79 0.29 11.56
CA PRO A 31 4.55 0.22 10.30
C PRO A 31 4.70 1.57 9.59
N THR A 32 3.63 2.35 9.48
CA THR A 32 3.65 3.68 8.86
C THR A 32 4.51 4.66 9.66
N LEU A 33 4.40 4.65 11.00
CA LEU A 33 5.21 5.51 11.86
C LEU A 33 6.72 5.20 11.77
N LYS A 34 7.10 3.92 11.63
CA LYS A 34 8.50 3.47 11.51
C LYS A 34 9.19 3.90 10.21
N ILE A 35 8.43 4.23 9.17
CA ILE A 35 8.96 4.69 7.87
C ILE A 35 8.95 6.22 7.74
N MET A 36 8.60 6.93 8.81
CA MET A 36 8.59 8.39 8.88
C MET A 36 9.99 8.94 8.62
N ASN A 37 10.10 9.85 7.64
CA ASN A 37 11.38 10.39 7.22
C ASN A 37 11.68 11.77 7.86
N SER A 38 12.89 12.29 7.69
CA SER A 38 13.30 13.57 8.30
C SER A 38 12.42 14.75 7.87
N GLU A 39 11.91 14.78 6.63
CA GLU A 39 10.98 15.80 6.14
C GLU A 39 9.62 15.69 6.84
N ASP A 40 9.11 14.47 7.05
CA ASP A 40 7.86 14.24 7.80
C ASP A 40 8.01 14.69 9.25
N MET A 41 9.13 14.33 9.88
CA MET A 41 9.45 14.75 11.25
C MET A 41 9.56 16.28 11.37
N ILE A 42 10.10 16.96 10.35
CA ILE A 42 10.15 18.42 10.28
C ILE A 42 8.74 19.00 10.11
N ALA A 43 7.92 18.43 9.22
CA ALA A 43 6.53 18.87 9.02
C ALA A 43 5.69 18.73 10.29
N LEU A 44 5.92 17.68 11.07
CA LEU A 44 5.30 17.44 12.36
C LEU A 44 5.87 18.32 13.49
N ASN A 45 6.89 19.14 13.22
CA ASN A 45 7.64 19.93 14.21
C ASN A 45 8.16 19.04 15.36
N MET A 46 8.64 17.85 15.05
CA MET A 46 9.20 16.94 16.05
C MET A 46 10.48 17.52 16.64
N THR A 47 10.53 17.52 17.97
CA THR A 47 11.75 17.80 18.74
C THR A 47 12.79 16.70 18.51
N GLN A 48 14.08 16.99 18.73
CA GLN A 48 15.13 15.97 18.58
C GLN A 48 14.87 14.76 19.49
N THR A 49 14.44 14.99 20.73
CA THR A 49 14.05 13.93 21.68
C THR A 49 12.95 13.02 21.13
N GLN A 50 11.96 13.56 20.42
CA GLN A 50 10.91 12.76 19.79
C GLN A 50 11.42 11.95 18.60
N LYS A 51 12.38 12.48 17.85
CA LYS A 51 13.02 11.75 16.74
C LYS A 51 13.83 10.57 17.27
N ASP A 52 14.65 10.82 18.30
CA ASP A 52 15.46 9.80 18.96
C ASP A 52 14.57 8.72 19.60
N ALA A 53 13.47 9.12 20.25
CA ALA A 53 12.50 8.20 20.82
C ALA A 53 11.85 7.31 19.75
N LEU A 54 11.50 7.88 18.59
CA LEU A 54 10.91 7.13 17.48
C LEU A 54 11.92 6.13 16.89
N GLU A 55 13.18 6.53 16.74
CA GLU A 55 14.27 5.67 16.29
C GLU A 55 14.50 4.49 17.26
N ILE A 56 14.64 4.79 18.56
CA ILE A 56 14.83 3.78 19.61
C ILE A 56 13.67 2.78 19.63
N ARG A 57 12.42 3.25 19.62
CA ARG A 57 11.24 2.38 19.63
C ARG A 57 11.13 1.54 18.37
N SER A 58 11.44 2.10 17.21
CA SER A 58 11.49 1.36 15.95
C SER A 58 12.51 0.22 16.02
N TYR A 59 13.71 0.50 16.53
CA TYR A 59 14.79 -0.47 16.71
C TYR A 59 14.42 -1.60 17.68
N LEU A 60 13.79 -1.25 18.81
CA LEU A 60 13.37 -2.21 19.84
C LEU A 60 12.19 -3.06 19.39
N HIS A 61 11.24 -2.49 18.65
CA HIS A 61 10.09 -3.20 18.12
C HIS A 61 10.51 -4.36 17.23
N ASP A 62 11.46 -4.13 16.31
CA ASP A 62 11.94 -5.15 15.38
C ASP A 62 12.69 -6.30 16.07
N ARG A 63 13.20 -6.04 17.28
CA ARG A 63 13.93 -7.02 18.09
C ARG A 63 13.07 -7.66 19.18
N ALA A 64 11.77 -7.32 19.26
CA ALA A 64 10.88 -7.70 20.35
C ALA A 64 11.46 -7.33 21.73
N LEU A 65 11.90 -6.07 21.87
CA LEU A 65 12.52 -5.48 23.05
C LEU A 65 11.78 -4.24 23.59
N MET A 66 10.53 -4.02 23.19
CA MET A 66 9.73 -2.84 23.55
C MET A 66 9.58 -2.61 25.07
N GLN A 67 9.70 -3.66 25.88
CA GLN A 67 9.70 -3.57 27.35
C GLN A 67 10.80 -2.66 27.94
N TYR A 68 11.81 -2.27 27.17
CA TYR A 68 12.87 -1.35 27.60
C TYR A 68 12.70 0.07 27.04
N ALA A 69 11.71 0.30 26.16
CA ALA A 69 11.58 1.54 25.39
C ALA A 69 11.49 2.78 26.28
N ASP A 70 10.57 2.80 27.24
CA ASP A 70 10.37 3.97 28.11
C ASP A 70 11.63 4.29 28.92
N LYS A 71 12.37 3.27 29.38
CA LYS A 71 13.61 3.47 30.17
C LYS A 71 14.76 3.98 29.32
N LEU A 72 14.93 3.44 28.12
CA LEU A 72 15.97 3.87 27.19
C LEU A 72 15.70 5.31 26.71
N GLU A 73 14.45 5.62 26.39
CA GLU A 73 14.02 6.98 26.05
C GLU A 73 14.24 7.97 27.21
N ALA A 74 13.89 7.58 28.43
CA ALA A 74 14.07 8.42 29.62
C ALA A 74 15.55 8.73 29.95
N SER A 75 16.50 7.97 29.39
CA SER A 75 17.94 8.27 29.56
C SER A 75 18.39 9.50 28.78
N GLY A 76 17.62 9.94 27.79
CA GLY A 76 17.96 11.08 26.93
C GLY A 76 19.08 10.80 25.92
N ASN A 77 19.64 9.58 25.91
CA ASN A 77 20.62 9.17 24.92
C ASN A 77 19.94 8.80 23.59
N CYS A 78 20.59 9.11 22.48
CA CYS A 78 20.18 8.62 21.16
C CYS A 78 20.53 7.13 20.97
N LEU A 79 19.98 6.50 19.93
CA LEU A 79 20.22 5.08 19.68
C LEU A 79 21.71 4.76 19.50
N ALA A 80 22.47 5.61 18.83
CA ALA A 80 23.90 5.42 18.61
C ALA A 80 24.71 5.40 19.93
N GLU A 81 24.37 6.27 20.87
CA GLU A 81 24.98 6.30 22.21
C GLU A 81 24.63 5.03 22.99
N LEU A 82 23.36 4.61 22.94
CA LEU A 82 22.89 3.39 23.60
C LEU A 82 23.56 2.12 23.05
N LEU A 83 23.81 2.06 21.74
CA LEU A 83 24.50 0.94 21.09
C LEU A 83 26.02 0.89 21.39
N ASN A 84 26.59 1.98 21.91
CA ASN A 84 27.98 2.06 22.32
C ASN A 84 28.19 1.77 23.82
N LEU A 85 27.11 1.55 24.58
CA LEU A 85 27.19 1.18 26.00
C LEU A 85 27.76 -0.23 26.18
N SER A 86 28.45 -0.43 27.32
CA SER A 86 28.95 -1.76 27.69
C SER A 86 27.81 -2.69 28.10
N THR A 87 28.05 -4.01 28.04
CA THR A 87 27.08 -5.00 28.54
C THR A 87 26.76 -4.81 30.02
N SER A 88 27.73 -4.34 30.81
CA SER A 88 27.54 -3.98 32.22
C SER A 88 26.63 -2.77 32.37
N ASP A 89 26.80 -1.74 31.55
CA ASP A 89 25.96 -0.53 31.59
C ASP A 89 24.51 -0.84 31.21
N LEU A 90 24.30 -1.63 30.15
CA LEU A 90 22.96 -2.04 29.73
C LEU A 90 22.23 -2.86 30.80
N SER A 91 22.96 -3.72 31.52
CA SER A 91 22.41 -4.47 32.63
C SER A 91 22.14 -3.60 33.85
N ALA A 92 23.08 -2.72 34.22
CA ALA A 92 22.98 -1.92 35.45
C ALA A 92 21.97 -0.78 35.34
N GLN A 93 21.98 -0.05 34.22
CA GLN A 93 21.17 1.15 34.01
C GLN A 93 19.75 0.81 33.56
N PHE A 94 19.59 -0.21 32.71
CA PHE A 94 18.29 -0.54 32.09
C PHE A 94 17.69 -1.87 32.56
N ALA A 95 18.37 -2.60 33.47
CA ALA A 95 17.99 -3.93 33.92
C ALA A 95 17.80 -4.92 32.75
N MET A 96 18.60 -4.77 31.70
CA MET A 96 18.47 -5.58 30.49
C MET A 96 19.03 -6.99 30.74
N LYS A 97 18.22 -8.02 30.46
CA LYS A 97 18.65 -9.42 30.60
C LYS A 97 19.74 -9.77 29.57
N ARG A 98 20.68 -10.65 29.92
CA ARG A 98 21.80 -11.07 29.05
C ARG A 98 21.39 -11.44 27.61
N GLY A 99 20.33 -12.24 27.45
CA GLY A 99 19.83 -12.61 26.12
C GLY A 99 19.15 -11.46 25.35
N HIS A 100 18.69 -10.43 26.06
CA HIS A 100 18.10 -9.24 25.45
C HIS A 100 19.21 -8.25 25.04
N ILE A 101 20.29 -8.16 25.83
CA ILE A 101 21.51 -7.42 25.48
C ILE A 101 22.11 -7.97 24.18
N ALA A 102 22.22 -9.29 24.04
CA ALA A 102 22.71 -9.91 22.81
C ALA A 102 21.88 -9.49 21.58
N ARG A 103 20.54 -9.51 21.68
CA ARG A 103 19.65 -9.05 20.60
C ARG A 103 19.74 -7.55 20.36
N PHE A 104 19.87 -6.75 21.42
CA PHE A 104 19.99 -5.30 21.35
C PHE A 104 21.30 -4.86 20.70
N MET A 105 22.39 -5.59 20.89
CA MET A 105 23.70 -5.25 20.31
C MET A 105 23.95 -5.93 18.97
N ASP A 106 23.05 -6.81 18.53
CA ASP A 106 23.21 -7.55 17.28
C ASP A 106 23.14 -6.61 16.07
N ARG A 107 24.31 -6.38 15.46
CA ARG A 107 24.52 -5.58 14.25
C ARG A 107 24.27 -6.38 12.96
N THR A 108 24.00 -7.69 13.06
CA THR A 108 23.82 -8.55 11.87
C THR A 108 22.48 -8.35 11.16
N SER A 109 21.57 -7.53 11.69
CA SER A 109 20.51 -6.89 10.90
C SER A 109 20.96 -5.49 10.44
N HIS A 110 21.60 -5.44 9.27
CA HIS A 110 22.24 -4.27 8.64
C HIS A 110 21.63 -2.87 8.90
N CYS A 111 22.49 -1.92 9.31
CA CYS A 111 22.86 -0.68 8.58
C CYS A 111 23.85 0.14 9.44
N GLU A 112 25.11 0.22 9.04
CA GLU A 112 26.09 1.18 9.60
C GLU A 112 25.89 2.55 8.92
N PRO A 113 26.01 3.68 9.64
CA PRO A 113 25.95 5.03 9.08
C PRO A 113 27.35 5.52 8.64
N ASP A 114 27.51 5.84 7.37
CA ASP A 114 28.68 6.59 6.87
C ASP A 114 28.45 8.12 6.99
N PRO A 115 29.50 8.94 7.13
CA PRO A 115 29.41 10.32 7.58
C PRO A 115 28.93 11.30 6.51
N MET A 116 28.09 12.24 6.95
CA MET A 116 27.50 13.37 6.21
C MET A 116 28.49 14.23 5.40
N PRO A 117 28.21 14.49 4.11
CA PRO A 117 28.65 15.70 3.43
C PRO A 117 27.54 16.77 3.39
N GLN A 118 27.90 17.99 3.78
CA GLN A 118 27.09 19.21 3.65
C GLN A 118 26.83 19.60 2.18
N SER A 119 25.75 20.37 2.01
CA SER A 119 25.29 21.09 0.81
C SER A 119 24.40 20.30 -0.15
N PHE A 120 23.11 20.66 -0.17
CA PHE A 120 22.34 21.12 -1.33
C PHE A 120 20.95 21.52 -0.81
N SER A 121 20.82 22.80 -0.45
CA SER A 121 19.56 23.42 -0.06
C SER A 121 18.67 23.61 -1.29
N LEU A 122 17.46 23.02 -1.31
CA LEU A 122 16.40 23.43 -2.23
C LEU A 122 15.00 23.43 -1.58
N SER A 123 14.53 24.67 -1.39
CA SER A 123 13.18 25.26 -1.32
C SER A 123 12.01 24.55 -0.61
N ALA A 124 11.63 25.16 0.52
CA ALA A 124 10.33 25.01 1.17
C ALA A 124 9.18 25.65 0.35
N ARG A 125 7.99 25.04 0.36
CA ARG A 125 6.75 25.68 -0.14
C ARG A 125 5.67 25.72 0.94
N LYS A 126 5.36 26.93 1.41
CA LYS A 126 4.11 27.24 2.13
C LYS A 126 2.93 27.28 1.14
N PRO A 127 1.69 27.01 1.58
CA PRO A 127 0.49 27.21 0.77
C PRO A 127 0.25 28.70 0.53
N THR A 128 0.05 29.08 -0.74
CA THR A 128 -0.37 30.43 -1.12
C THR A 128 -1.89 30.55 -0.91
N VAL A 129 -2.31 31.40 0.03
CA VAL A 129 -3.71 31.85 0.16
C VAL A 129 -3.97 32.86 -0.96
N PRO A 130 -5.01 32.71 -1.81
CA PRO A 130 -5.38 33.74 -2.77
C PRO A 130 -6.13 34.89 -2.07
N PRO A 131 -5.95 36.15 -2.53
CA PRO A 131 -6.53 37.31 -1.85
C PRO A 131 -8.05 37.40 -2.08
N SER A 132 -8.74 37.68 -0.97
CA SER A 132 -10.13 38.13 -0.89
C SER A 132 -10.36 39.35 -1.79
N ARG A 133 -11.27 39.23 -2.77
CA ARG A 133 -11.90 40.37 -3.43
C ARG A 133 -13.32 40.55 -2.92
N THR A 134 -13.48 41.60 -2.13
CA THR A 134 -14.73 42.23 -1.72
C THR A 134 -15.46 42.77 -2.95
N MET A 135 -16.72 42.38 -3.15
CA MET A 135 -17.73 43.21 -3.82
C MET A 135 -19.08 42.98 -3.18
N SER A 136 -19.70 44.09 -2.83
CA SER A 136 -21.00 44.25 -2.17
C SER A 136 -22.12 44.21 -3.20
N LYS A 137 -23.24 43.53 -2.88
CA LYS A 137 -24.57 44.14 -2.65
C LYS A 137 -25.75 43.14 -2.77
N THR A 138 -26.71 43.42 -1.89
CA THR A 138 -28.16 43.21 -1.97
C THR A 138 -28.77 41.91 -1.44
N THR A 139 -29.33 42.07 -0.25
CA THR A 139 -30.40 41.34 0.43
C THR A 139 -31.62 41.08 -0.47
N GLN A 140 -32.06 39.82 -0.60
CA GLN A 140 -33.48 39.47 -0.68
C GLN A 140 -33.72 38.11 0.00
N SER A 141 -34.66 38.12 0.95
CA SER A 141 -35.17 36.98 1.70
C SER A 141 -36.28 36.28 0.92
N ILE A 142 -36.17 34.97 0.65
CA ILE A 142 -37.32 34.13 0.32
C ILE A 142 -37.18 32.74 0.97
N THR A 143 -38.15 32.48 1.84
CA THR A 143 -38.70 31.25 2.44
C THR A 143 -38.25 29.87 1.94
N ARG A 144 -37.99 28.98 2.92
CA ARG A 144 -37.99 27.50 2.79
C ARG A 144 -39.38 26.97 2.42
N PRO A 145 -39.42 25.80 1.76
CA PRO A 145 -40.35 24.75 2.17
C PRO A 145 -39.63 23.48 2.64
N LYS A 146 -40.14 22.90 3.73
CA LYS A 146 -39.89 21.54 4.18
C LYS A 146 -40.52 20.54 3.19
N LEU A 147 -39.79 19.52 2.76
CA LEU A 147 -40.32 18.20 2.39
C LEU A 147 -39.32 17.15 2.87
N GLN A 148 -39.66 16.47 3.97
CA GLN A 148 -40.25 15.12 4.00
C GLN A 148 -39.22 14.02 3.69
N THR A 149 -38.75 13.47 4.80
CA THR A 149 -38.01 12.24 4.99
C THR A 149 -38.72 11.08 4.28
N MET A 150 -38.07 10.47 3.29
CA MET A 150 -38.31 9.07 2.95
C MET A 150 -37.06 8.27 3.33
N SER A 151 -37.17 7.60 4.47
CA SER A 151 -36.25 6.55 4.89
C SER A 151 -36.53 5.32 4.05
N THR A 152 -35.70 5.05 3.06
CA THR A 152 -35.61 3.72 2.45
C THR A 152 -34.33 3.05 2.95
N ARG A 153 -34.51 2.27 4.00
CA ARG A 153 -33.61 1.21 4.47
C ARG A 153 -33.20 0.35 3.26
N SER A 154 -31.96 0.47 2.80
CA SER A 154 -31.35 -0.45 1.84
C SER A 154 -30.10 -1.04 2.47
N THR A 155 -30.29 -2.00 3.36
CA THR A 155 -29.19 -2.63 4.10
C THR A 155 -29.12 -4.15 3.91
N ILE A 156 -29.85 -4.75 2.97
CA ILE A 156 -30.00 -6.22 2.93
C ILE A 156 -29.84 -6.83 1.52
N ALA A 157 -29.41 -6.08 0.50
CA ALA A 157 -29.28 -6.62 -0.86
C ALA A 157 -27.85 -6.92 -1.34
N TYR A 158 -26.82 -6.63 -0.52
CA TYR A 158 -25.41 -6.79 -0.94
C TYR A 158 -24.79 -8.13 -0.51
N ASP A 159 -25.25 -8.72 0.61
CA ASP A 159 -24.71 -9.99 1.11
C ASP A 159 -25.24 -11.20 0.31
N ALA A 160 -26.50 -11.18 -0.12
CA ALA A 160 -27.13 -12.32 -0.78
C ALA A 160 -26.51 -12.66 -2.15
N THR A 161 -26.01 -11.65 -2.89
CA THR A 161 -25.34 -11.86 -4.19
C THR A 161 -23.90 -12.36 -4.04
N ILE A 162 -23.26 -12.10 -2.89
CA ILE A 162 -21.92 -12.59 -2.58
C ILE A 162 -21.97 -14.07 -2.17
N GLU A 163 -22.91 -14.47 -1.31
CA GLU A 163 -23.08 -15.87 -0.93
C GLU A 163 -23.42 -16.76 -2.15
N GLN A 164 -24.17 -16.22 -3.11
CA GLN A 164 -24.55 -16.93 -4.32
C GLN A 164 -23.41 -17.01 -5.34
N SER A 165 -22.52 -16.01 -5.41
CA SER A 165 -21.31 -16.09 -6.24
C SER A 165 -20.27 -17.05 -5.63
N ILE A 166 -20.18 -17.14 -4.30
CA ILE A 166 -19.29 -18.04 -3.56
C ILE A 166 -19.66 -19.52 -3.82
N ALA A 167 -20.95 -19.84 -3.96
CA ALA A 167 -21.43 -21.22 -4.11
C ALA A 167 -21.13 -21.86 -5.49
N ASP A 168 -20.94 -21.04 -6.53
CA ASP A 168 -20.66 -21.52 -7.89
C ASP A 168 -19.17 -21.86 -8.12
N PHE A 169 -18.26 -21.50 -7.19
CA PHE A 169 -16.83 -21.81 -7.27
C PHE A 169 -16.47 -23.21 -6.73
N LYS A 170 -17.12 -24.27 -7.23
CA LYS A 170 -16.70 -25.65 -6.94
C LYS A 170 -15.48 -26.04 -7.78
N ILE A 171 -14.31 -26.11 -7.16
CA ILE A 171 -13.01 -26.35 -7.82
C ILE A 171 -12.44 -27.70 -7.34
N LYS A 172 -12.18 -28.59 -8.29
CA LYS A 172 -11.50 -29.88 -8.10
C LYS A 172 -9.98 -29.74 -8.30
N ASP A 173 -9.24 -30.65 -7.69
CA ASP A 173 -7.78 -30.72 -7.59
C ASP A 173 -7.04 -30.51 -8.93
N GLY A 174 -6.02 -29.62 -8.91
CA GLY A 174 -5.09 -29.38 -10.03
C GLY A 174 -4.92 -27.92 -10.52
N TYR A 175 -5.46 -26.93 -9.79
CA TYR A 175 -5.51 -25.46 -10.04
C TYR A 175 -6.41 -24.94 -11.18
N VAL A 176 -7.56 -24.34 -10.83
CA VAL A 176 -8.17 -23.21 -11.55
C VAL A 176 -8.80 -22.26 -10.53
N PHE A 177 -8.26 -21.06 -10.34
CA PHE A 177 -9.02 -19.92 -9.83
C PHE A 177 -9.03 -18.85 -10.91
N LYS A 178 -10.19 -18.61 -11.52
CA LYS A 178 -10.41 -17.61 -12.58
C LYS A 178 -11.69 -16.83 -12.27
N GLY A 179 -11.67 -16.05 -11.20
CA GLY A 179 -12.67 -15.02 -10.96
C GLY A 179 -12.22 -13.72 -11.59
N ILE A 180 -13.10 -13.07 -12.36
CA ILE A 180 -13.01 -11.64 -12.64
C ILE A 180 -13.89 -10.96 -11.62
N VAL A 181 -13.25 -10.38 -10.62
CA VAL A 181 -13.96 -9.49 -9.71
C VAL A 181 -13.81 -8.12 -10.30
N ALA A 182 -14.81 -7.74 -11.06
CA ALA A 182 -15.04 -6.35 -11.33
C ALA A 182 -15.98 -5.83 -10.23
N SER A 183 -15.86 -4.55 -9.89
CA SER A 183 -16.99 -3.87 -9.25
C SER A 183 -18.24 -4.05 -10.13
N LEU A 184 -19.43 -4.07 -9.52
CA LEU A 184 -20.71 -4.28 -10.18
C LEU A 184 -20.80 -3.63 -11.58
N PRO A 185 -21.49 -4.23 -12.56
CA PRO A 185 -21.67 -3.66 -13.89
C PRO A 185 -21.96 -2.16 -13.84
N ASP A 186 -21.27 -1.41 -14.69
CA ASP A 186 -21.49 0.02 -14.80
C ASP A 186 -22.82 0.28 -15.51
N GLU A 187 -23.67 1.07 -14.88
CA GLU A 187 -24.89 1.55 -15.52
C GLU A 187 -24.54 2.66 -16.52
N PRO A 188 -25.28 2.77 -17.63
CA PRO A 188 -25.14 3.89 -18.56
C PRO A 188 -25.26 5.24 -17.84
N ARG A 189 -24.32 6.15 -18.10
CA ARG A 189 -24.25 7.46 -17.44
C ARG A 189 -24.78 8.56 -18.36
N ALA A 190 -25.08 9.72 -17.78
CA ALA A 190 -25.60 10.90 -18.50
C ALA A 190 -26.83 10.57 -19.38
N CYS A 191 -27.87 9.99 -18.78
CA CYS A 191 -29.12 9.59 -19.47
C CYS A 191 -28.89 8.62 -20.65
N GLY A 192 -27.85 7.77 -20.59
CA GLY A 192 -27.52 6.80 -21.63
C GLY A 192 -26.56 7.29 -22.72
N CYS A 193 -26.14 8.57 -22.68
CA CYS A 193 -25.19 9.13 -23.64
C CYS A 193 -23.75 8.61 -23.43
N VAL A 194 -23.44 8.07 -22.26
CA VAL A 194 -22.15 7.45 -21.95
C VAL A 194 -22.40 5.97 -21.66
N GLN A 195 -22.01 5.13 -22.62
CA GLN A 195 -22.06 3.69 -22.46
C GLN A 195 -21.00 3.21 -21.47
N PRO A 196 -21.28 2.14 -20.71
CA PRO A 196 -20.27 1.55 -19.86
C PRO A 196 -19.11 0.99 -20.70
N PRO A 197 -17.90 0.91 -20.12
CA PRO A 197 -16.77 0.27 -20.78
C PRO A 197 -17.12 -1.18 -21.16
N PRO A 198 -16.52 -1.73 -22.22
CA PRO A 198 -16.69 -3.14 -22.56
C PRO A 198 -16.30 -4.00 -21.36
N ILE A 199 -17.16 -4.97 -21.06
CA ILE A 199 -16.92 -5.94 -20.01
C ILE A 199 -15.95 -6.98 -20.56
N VAL A 200 -14.87 -7.20 -19.83
CA VAL A 200 -13.99 -8.35 -20.05
C VAL A 200 -14.52 -9.46 -19.15
N ASP A 201 -15.07 -10.52 -19.75
CA ASP A 201 -15.65 -11.67 -19.06
C ASP A 201 -14.66 -12.81 -18.85
N ASP A 202 -13.50 -12.77 -19.51
CA ASP A 202 -12.43 -13.77 -19.40
C ASP A 202 -11.16 -13.25 -18.70
N VAL A 203 -10.62 -14.07 -17.79
CA VAL A 203 -9.32 -13.80 -17.14
C VAL A 203 -8.23 -13.81 -18.21
N ALA A 204 -7.29 -12.85 -18.10
CA ALA A 204 -6.16 -12.73 -19.01
C ALA A 204 -5.40 -14.06 -19.13
N PRO A 205 -5.21 -14.60 -20.34
CA PRO A 205 -4.45 -15.82 -20.54
C PRO A 205 -3.03 -15.67 -19.99
N TYR A 206 -2.51 -16.67 -19.28
CA TYR A 206 -1.12 -16.63 -18.78
C TYR A 206 -0.08 -16.26 -19.86
N PRO A 207 -0.15 -16.77 -21.11
CA PRO A 207 0.77 -16.36 -22.18
C PRO A 207 0.74 -14.86 -22.52
N SER A 208 -0.37 -14.16 -22.24
CA SER A 208 -0.46 -12.72 -22.50
C SER A 208 0.30 -11.89 -21.46
N ILE A 209 0.68 -12.46 -20.32
CA ILE A 209 1.39 -11.75 -19.26
C ILE A 209 2.83 -12.24 -19.01
N GLU A 210 3.15 -13.50 -19.33
CA GLU A 210 4.46 -14.09 -18.97
C GLU A 210 5.66 -13.42 -19.67
N ASN A 211 5.44 -12.91 -20.89
CA ASN A 211 6.49 -12.33 -21.73
C ASN A 211 6.52 -10.80 -21.70
N ILE A 212 5.70 -10.16 -20.85
CA ILE A 212 5.70 -8.70 -20.73
C ILE A 212 7.08 -8.24 -20.27
N SER A 213 7.63 -7.24 -20.97
CA SER A 213 8.89 -6.62 -20.62
C SER A 213 8.68 -5.53 -19.57
N VAL A 214 9.24 -5.73 -18.39
CA VAL A 214 9.16 -4.78 -17.26
C VAL A 214 10.53 -4.31 -16.81
N GLN A 215 10.59 -3.12 -16.24
CA GLN A 215 11.80 -2.56 -15.66
C GLN A 215 11.60 -2.28 -14.17
N LYS A 216 12.47 -2.82 -13.30
CA LYS A 216 12.44 -2.49 -11.86
C LYS A 216 12.89 -1.04 -11.65
N LEU A 217 12.02 -0.23 -11.05
CA LEU A 217 12.29 1.15 -10.67
C LEU A 217 12.80 1.23 -9.24
N THR A 218 12.17 0.48 -8.33
CA THR A 218 12.56 0.43 -6.93
C THR A 218 12.69 -1.03 -6.46
N PRO A 219 13.60 -1.33 -5.54
CA PRO A 219 13.66 -2.60 -4.85
C PRO A 219 12.58 -2.67 -3.76
N GLU A 220 12.49 -3.82 -3.10
CA GLU A 220 11.76 -3.90 -1.84
C GLU A 220 12.48 -3.05 -0.79
N TYR A 221 11.73 -2.16 -0.15
CA TYR A 221 12.24 -1.24 0.85
C TYR A 221 12.75 -2.00 2.08
N LYS A 222 13.93 -1.60 2.54
CA LYS A 222 14.50 -2.01 3.81
C LYS A 222 14.85 -0.76 4.61
N ILE A 223 14.70 -0.84 5.93
CA ILE A 223 15.04 0.25 6.84
C ILE A 223 16.52 0.62 6.63
N GLY A 224 16.82 1.92 6.57
CA GLY A 224 18.17 2.44 6.31
C GLY A 224 18.54 2.56 4.82
N MET A 225 17.66 2.15 3.90
CA MET A 225 17.92 2.28 2.47
C MET A 225 17.58 3.69 1.96
N GLU A 226 18.49 4.28 1.17
CA GLU A 226 18.24 5.57 0.51
C GLU A 226 17.05 5.46 -0.47
N ARG A 227 16.26 6.54 -0.55
CA ARG A 227 15.05 6.61 -1.40
C ARG A 227 15.30 6.51 -2.91
N LEU A 228 16.55 6.69 -3.35
CA LEU A 228 16.86 6.83 -4.77
C LEU A 228 17.76 5.69 -5.23
N VAL A 229 17.17 4.74 -5.96
CA VAL A 229 17.97 3.83 -6.79
C VAL A 229 18.42 4.62 -8.01
N LYS A 230 19.65 5.15 -7.96
CA LYS A 230 20.27 5.90 -9.06
C LYS A 230 20.48 5.03 -10.32
N SER A 231 20.44 3.71 -10.20
CA SER A 231 20.64 2.77 -11.32
C SER A 231 19.32 2.15 -11.80
N LYS A 232 18.90 2.50 -13.02
CA LYS A 232 17.80 1.80 -13.70
C LYS A 232 18.23 0.36 -13.99
N ALA A 233 17.53 -0.62 -13.42
CA ALA A 233 17.76 -2.03 -13.74
C ALA A 233 17.46 -2.29 -15.23
N PRO A 234 18.15 -3.21 -15.91
CA PRO A 234 17.79 -3.58 -17.28
C PRO A 234 16.36 -4.14 -17.34
N PRO A 235 15.65 -4.01 -18.47
CA PRO A 235 14.38 -4.68 -18.68
C PRO A 235 14.49 -6.20 -18.50
N MET A 236 13.44 -6.81 -17.97
CA MET A 236 13.36 -8.25 -17.70
C MET A 236 11.97 -8.79 -18.08
N ARG A 237 11.86 -10.12 -18.20
CA ARG A 237 10.58 -10.79 -18.45
C ARG A 237 9.77 -10.82 -17.16
N ALA A 238 8.48 -10.54 -17.26
CA ALA A 238 7.60 -10.55 -16.11
C ALA A 238 7.53 -11.92 -15.42
N SER A 239 7.60 -13.03 -16.18
CA SER A 239 7.66 -14.39 -15.64
C SER A 239 8.72 -14.61 -14.56
N ASP A 240 9.80 -13.84 -14.60
CA ASP A 240 10.90 -13.96 -13.66
C ASP A 240 10.53 -13.45 -12.26
N LEU A 241 9.46 -12.66 -12.14
CA LEU A 241 8.97 -12.08 -10.89
C LEU A 241 8.19 -13.08 -10.02
N TRP A 242 7.64 -14.13 -10.62
CA TRP A 242 6.87 -15.17 -9.93
C TRP A 242 7.42 -16.58 -10.18
N ARG A 243 8.68 -16.68 -10.66
CA ARG A 243 9.33 -17.97 -10.89
C ARG A 243 9.35 -18.84 -9.63
N ASP A 244 9.75 -18.24 -8.51
CA ASP A 244 10.05 -18.97 -7.27
C ASP A 244 8.94 -18.83 -6.22
N LYS A 245 8.13 -17.78 -6.29
CA LYS A 245 7.05 -17.46 -5.34
C LYS A 245 5.81 -16.96 -6.09
N PRO A 246 4.60 -17.18 -5.57
CA PRO A 246 3.42 -16.50 -6.09
C PRO A 246 3.57 -14.99 -5.90
N SER A 247 2.98 -14.22 -6.81
CA SER A 247 3.09 -12.76 -6.80
C SER A 247 1.74 -12.09 -6.97
N LEU A 248 1.52 -11.04 -6.19
CA LEU A 248 0.43 -10.09 -6.37
C LEU A 248 0.97 -8.86 -7.10
N LEU A 249 0.38 -8.52 -8.23
CA LEU A 249 0.72 -7.35 -9.03
C LEU A 249 -0.43 -6.34 -8.95
N LEU A 250 -0.19 -5.20 -8.30
CA LEU A 250 -1.12 -4.07 -8.28
C LEU A 250 -0.82 -3.13 -9.45
N CYS A 251 -1.70 -3.08 -10.44
CA CYS A 251 -1.60 -2.19 -11.59
C CYS A 251 -2.15 -0.81 -11.23
N ILE A 252 -1.24 0.13 -10.95
CA ILE A 252 -1.59 1.44 -10.43
C ILE A 252 -1.87 2.40 -11.59
N ARG A 253 -3.04 3.01 -11.57
CA ARG A 253 -3.40 4.07 -12.54
C ARG A 253 -2.46 5.24 -12.50
N ARG A 254 -2.18 5.75 -11.29
CA ARG A 254 -1.30 6.90 -11.11
C ARG A 254 -0.77 6.98 -9.68
N PRO A 255 0.55 7.02 -9.48
CA PRO A 255 1.16 7.09 -8.15
C PRO A 255 0.80 8.37 -7.35
N GLY A 256 0.43 9.46 -8.03
CA GLY A 256 -0.04 10.70 -7.40
C GLY A 256 -1.54 10.74 -7.03
N CYS A 257 -2.34 9.78 -7.50
CA CYS A 257 -3.79 9.79 -7.26
C CYS A 257 -4.12 9.34 -5.83
N ILE A 258 -5.00 10.07 -5.14
CA ILE A 258 -5.44 9.72 -3.78
C ILE A 258 -6.03 8.32 -3.67
N MET A 259 -6.85 7.93 -4.66
CA MET A 259 -7.52 6.63 -4.66
C MET A 259 -6.52 5.50 -4.84
N CYS A 260 -5.48 5.70 -5.65
CA CYS A 260 -4.42 4.71 -5.86
C CYS A 260 -3.48 4.62 -4.66
N ARG A 261 -3.10 5.76 -4.07
CA ARG A 261 -2.28 5.78 -2.84
C ARG A 261 -3.00 5.11 -1.68
N ALA A 262 -4.29 5.38 -1.52
CA ALA A 262 -5.13 4.77 -0.50
C ALA A 262 -5.28 3.25 -0.69
N GLU A 263 -5.46 2.77 -1.92
CA GLU A 263 -5.48 1.34 -2.23
C GLU A 263 -4.15 0.67 -1.90
N ALA A 264 -3.06 1.24 -2.41
CA ALA A 264 -1.71 0.74 -2.21
C ALA A 264 -1.36 0.67 -0.72
N HIS A 265 -1.63 1.74 0.04
CA HIS A 265 -1.39 1.79 1.49
C HIS A 265 -2.25 0.76 2.22
N LYS A 266 -3.54 0.67 1.90
CA LYS A 266 -4.44 -0.31 2.52
C LYS A 266 -3.96 -1.74 2.28
N LEU A 267 -3.58 -2.08 1.05
CA LEU A 267 -3.10 -3.41 0.70
C LEU A 267 -1.74 -3.69 1.36
N TYR A 268 -0.80 -2.75 1.27
CA TYR A 268 0.56 -2.92 1.79
C TYR A 268 0.63 -2.90 3.33
N SER A 269 -0.32 -2.25 4.02
CA SER A 269 -0.45 -2.35 5.49
C SER A 269 -0.64 -3.79 5.98
N LYS A 270 -1.08 -4.69 5.08
CA LYS A 270 -1.26 -6.12 5.35
C LYS A 270 -0.08 -6.98 4.87
N LYS A 271 1.07 -6.37 4.53
CA LYS A 271 2.29 -7.08 4.15
C LYS A 271 2.65 -8.24 5.09
N PRO A 272 2.56 -8.14 6.43
CA PRO A 272 2.87 -9.28 7.31
C PRO A 272 2.04 -10.54 7.04
N ILE A 273 0.78 -10.38 6.60
CA ILE A 273 -0.10 -11.49 6.21
C ILE A 273 0.42 -12.10 4.90
N PHE A 274 0.71 -11.27 3.90
CA PHE A 274 1.21 -11.72 2.60
C PHE A 274 2.59 -12.38 2.70
N ASP A 275 3.47 -11.86 3.54
CA ASP A 275 4.79 -12.45 3.83
C ASP A 275 4.64 -13.82 4.47
N ALA A 276 3.72 -13.97 5.44
CA ALA A 276 3.42 -15.28 6.05
C ALA A 276 2.78 -16.26 5.07
N LEU A 277 2.10 -15.76 4.03
CA LEU A 277 1.57 -16.53 2.92
C LEU A 277 2.60 -16.81 1.81
N GLY A 278 3.81 -16.25 1.90
CA GLY A 278 4.87 -16.42 0.91
C GLY A 278 4.63 -15.67 -0.40
N ILE A 279 3.78 -14.64 -0.40
CA ILE A 279 3.39 -13.88 -1.59
C ILE A 279 4.31 -12.67 -1.79
N ASN A 280 4.85 -12.50 -3.00
CA ASN A 280 5.57 -11.28 -3.38
C ASN A 280 4.58 -10.16 -3.74
N LEU A 281 4.74 -8.98 -3.13
CA LEU A 281 3.94 -7.79 -3.46
C LEU A 281 4.69 -6.89 -4.46
N LEU A 282 4.08 -6.67 -5.63
CA LEU A 282 4.63 -5.88 -6.73
C LEU A 282 3.65 -4.78 -7.13
N ALA A 283 4.14 -3.56 -7.35
CA ALA A 283 3.36 -2.49 -7.97
C ALA A 283 3.81 -2.31 -9.42
N VAL A 284 2.86 -2.10 -10.34
CA VAL A 284 3.11 -1.89 -11.77
C VAL A 284 2.63 -0.50 -12.16
N LEU A 285 3.53 0.29 -12.74
CA LEU A 285 3.26 1.61 -13.31
C LEU A 285 3.34 1.54 -14.84
N HIS A 286 2.47 2.27 -15.52
CA HIS A 286 2.56 2.47 -16.97
C HIS A 286 3.40 3.70 -17.36
N GLU A 287 3.56 4.65 -16.44
CA GLU A 287 4.28 5.90 -16.65
C GLU A 287 5.34 6.10 -15.56
N HIS A 288 6.53 6.59 -15.95
CA HIS A 288 7.59 6.91 -15.02
C HIS A 288 7.77 8.43 -14.87
N ILE A 289 7.30 8.96 -13.73
CA ILE A 289 7.60 10.32 -13.29
C ILE A 289 8.40 10.20 -11.98
N GLU A 290 9.69 10.55 -12.02
CA GLU A 290 10.64 10.35 -10.92
C GLU A 290 10.12 10.91 -9.58
N SER A 291 9.57 12.13 -9.60
CA SER A 291 9.01 12.74 -8.39
C SER A 291 7.83 11.96 -7.83
N GLU A 292 6.97 11.40 -8.69
CA GLU A 292 5.82 10.63 -8.23
C GLU A 292 6.21 9.27 -7.67
N VAL A 293 7.21 8.61 -8.27
CA VAL A 293 7.72 7.34 -7.76
C VAL A 293 8.37 7.54 -6.40
N ARG A 294 9.18 8.59 -6.25
CA ARG A 294 9.81 8.96 -4.98
C ARG A 294 8.81 9.34 -3.89
N ASP A 295 7.74 10.04 -4.24
CA ASP A 295 6.70 10.42 -3.26
C ASP A 295 5.78 9.22 -2.94
N PHE A 296 5.67 8.25 -3.84
CA PHE A 296 4.86 7.04 -3.69
C PHE A 296 5.57 5.95 -2.87
N TRP A 297 6.83 5.67 -3.19
CA TRP A 297 7.67 4.64 -2.57
C TRP A 297 8.74 5.29 -1.68
N PRO A 298 8.95 4.84 -0.42
CA PRO A 298 8.31 3.70 0.23
C PRO A 298 7.00 4.05 0.99
N ARG A 299 6.54 5.30 0.94
CA ARG A 299 5.49 5.85 1.84
C ARG A 299 4.16 5.10 1.78
N TYR A 300 3.65 4.80 0.59
CA TYR A 300 2.37 4.09 0.40
C TYR A 300 2.57 2.65 -0.07
N TRP A 301 3.76 2.33 -0.55
CA TRP A 301 4.13 1.01 -1.04
C TRP A 301 5.61 0.79 -0.82
N GLY A 302 5.97 -0.18 0.02
CA GLY A 302 7.37 -0.56 0.24
C GLY A 302 7.84 -1.71 -0.65
N GLY A 303 6.98 -2.31 -1.47
CA GLY A 303 7.35 -3.40 -2.36
C GLY A 303 8.12 -2.92 -3.59
N VAL A 304 8.52 -3.86 -4.45
CA VAL A 304 9.14 -3.55 -5.74
C VAL A 304 8.15 -2.79 -6.62
N VAL A 305 8.61 -1.70 -7.24
CA VAL A 305 7.86 -0.96 -8.25
C VAL A 305 8.43 -1.27 -9.64
N LEU A 306 7.55 -1.66 -10.54
CA LEU A 306 7.84 -2.06 -11.91
C LEU A 306 7.30 -1.01 -12.88
N LEU A 307 8.03 -0.78 -13.96
CA LEU A 307 7.59 0.01 -15.10
C LEU A 307 7.27 -0.92 -16.27
N ASP A 308 6.02 -0.90 -16.69
CA ASP A 308 5.51 -1.51 -17.91
C ASP A 308 5.33 -0.42 -18.97
N LYS A 309 6.42 -0.13 -19.71
CA LYS A 309 6.46 0.96 -20.69
C LYS A 309 5.44 0.80 -21.83
N ASN A 310 5.14 -0.45 -22.17
CA ASN A 310 4.22 -0.77 -23.27
C ASN A 310 2.78 -0.87 -22.80
N MET A 311 2.55 -0.81 -21.48
CA MET A 311 1.25 -0.93 -20.84
C MET A 311 0.59 -2.28 -21.10
N ASP A 312 1.37 -3.33 -21.34
CA ASP A 312 0.85 -4.63 -21.72
C ASP A 312 0.09 -5.33 -20.58
N PHE A 313 0.44 -5.06 -19.30
CA PHE A 313 -0.37 -5.51 -18.16
C PHE A 313 -1.72 -4.79 -18.12
N PHE A 314 -1.72 -3.49 -18.40
CA PHE A 314 -2.95 -2.68 -18.45
C PHE A 314 -3.84 -3.07 -19.63
N LYS A 315 -3.24 -3.44 -20.78
CA LYS A 315 -3.98 -4.02 -21.91
C LYS A 315 -4.52 -5.40 -21.57
N ALA A 316 -3.75 -6.24 -20.87
CA ALA A 316 -4.20 -7.56 -20.45
C ALA A 316 -5.44 -7.48 -19.54
N LEU A 317 -5.50 -6.48 -18.65
CA LEU A 317 -6.70 -6.20 -17.85
C LEU A 317 -7.94 -5.87 -18.71
N GLY A 318 -7.75 -5.22 -19.86
CA GLY A 318 -8.80 -4.84 -20.80
C GLY A 318 -8.93 -5.75 -22.03
N GLY A 319 -8.55 -7.02 -21.91
CA GLY A 319 -8.70 -8.00 -23.00
C GLY A 319 -7.90 -7.67 -24.27
N GLY A 320 -6.74 -7.02 -24.11
CA GLY A 320 -5.87 -6.55 -25.20
C GLY A 320 -6.00 -5.06 -25.51
N SER A 321 -6.93 -4.35 -24.87
CA SER A 321 -7.16 -2.91 -25.02
C SER A 321 -6.97 -2.16 -23.71
N LEU A 322 -6.62 -0.88 -23.76
CA LEU A 322 -6.54 -0.07 -22.55
C LEU A 322 -7.95 0.35 -22.11
N LEU A 323 -8.32 -0.02 -20.88
CA LEU A 323 -9.52 0.49 -20.25
C LEU A 323 -9.29 1.95 -19.85
N LYS A 324 -10.03 2.87 -20.47
CA LYS A 324 -9.93 4.30 -20.20
C LYS A 324 -11.30 4.91 -19.97
N ASP A 325 -11.36 5.95 -19.15
CA ASP A 325 -12.52 6.84 -19.04
C ASP A 325 -12.04 8.30 -19.03
N LYS A 326 -12.83 9.21 -19.60
CA LYS A 326 -12.53 10.65 -19.51
C LYS A 326 -12.76 11.15 -18.10
N PHE A 327 -12.00 12.15 -17.66
CA PHE A 327 -12.19 12.73 -16.32
C PHE A 327 -13.64 13.18 -16.09
N ILE A 328 -14.28 13.83 -17.07
CA ILE A 328 -15.65 14.33 -16.92
C ILE A 328 -16.66 13.19 -16.77
N SER A 329 -16.64 12.20 -17.66
CA SER A 329 -17.61 11.09 -17.66
C SER A 329 -17.29 10.00 -16.62
N GLY A 330 -16.02 9.73 -16.38
CA GLY A 330 -15.50 8.72 -15.47
C GLY A 330 -15.44 9.16 -14.02
N PHE A 331 -15.33 10.46 -13.75
CA PHE A 331 -15.25 11.01 -12.39
C PHE A 331 -16.43 11.93 -12.07
N LEU A 332 -16.59 13.06 -12.78
CA LEU A 332 -17.54 14.10 -12.37
C LEU A 332 -19.00 13.63 -12.44
N PHE A 333 -19.36 12.92 -13.50
CA PHE A 333 -20.69 12.34 -13.71
C PHE A 333 -20.84 10.91 -13.18
N ASN A 334 -19.83 10.40 -12.47
CA ASN A 334 -19.84 9.06 -11.92
C ASN A 334 -19.99 9.11 -10.39
N PRO A 335 -21.18 8.80 -9.85
CA PRO A 335 -21.40 8.83 -8.40
C PRO A 335 -20.54 7.80 -7.65
N ARG A 336 -20.25 6.64 -8.26
CA ARG A 336 -19.37 5.61 -7.66
C ARG A 336 -17.94 6.11 -7.52
N ALA A 337 -17.38 6.69 -8.58
CA ALA A 337 -16.04 7.28 -8.53
C ALA A 337 -15.92 8.42 -7.50
N ARG A 338 -16.97 9.24 -7.36
CA ARG A 338 -17.03 10.29 -6.32
C ARG A 338 -17.10 9.71 -4.91
N ALA A 339 -17.83 8.62 -4.71
CA ALA A 339 -17.88 7.91 -3.43
C ALA A 339 -16.51 7.28 -3.10
N ASN A 340 -15.85 6.65 -4.08
CA ASN A 340 -14.50 6.11 -3.94
C ASN A 340 -13.49 7.20 -3.55
N TYR A 341 -13.58 8.36 -4.20
CA TYR A 341 -12.76 9.52 -3.86
C TYR A 341 -13.03 10.03 -2.44
N LYS A 342 -14.30 10.13 -2.02
CA LYS A 342 -14.65 10.53 -0.64
C LYS A 342 -14.07 9.54 0.38
N ARG A 343 -14.16 8.24 0.10
CA ARG A 343 -13.58 7.17 0.92
C ARG A 343 -12.06 7.29 1.02
N ALA A 344 -11.37 7.50 -0.10
CA ALA A 344 -9.92 7.71 -0.11
C ALA A 344 -9.51 9.00 0.63
N LYS A 345 -10.28 10.08 0.46
CA LYS A 345 -10.03 11.36 1.12
C LYS A 345 -10.19 11.29 2.64
N ALA A 346 -11.05 10.41 3.14
CA ALA A 346 -11.22 10.19 4.57
C ALA A 346 -9.98 9.56 5.24
N MET A 347 -9.02 9.04 4.47
CA MET A 347 -7.75 8.49 4.98
C MET A 347 -6.66 9.54 5.18
N GLY A 348 -6.93 10.83 4.94
CA GLY A 348 -5.94 11.91 5.16
C GLY A 348 -4.76 11.92 4.17
N ILE A 349 -4.81 11.10 3.11
CA ILE A 349 -3.69 10.93 2.17
C ILE A 349 -3.56 12.11 1.20
N GLU A 350 -2.32 12.56 0.98
CA GLU A 350 -1.99 13.61 0.01
C GLU A 350 -2.23 13.18 -1.44
N GLN A 351 -2.50 14.15 -2.32
CA GLN A 351 -2.79 13.87 -3.73
C GLN A 351 -2.23 14.94 -4.68
N ASN A 352 -2.02 14.53 -5.93
CA ASN A 352 -1.82 15.43 -7.05
C ASN A 352 -2.44 14.86 -8.33
N PHE A 353 -2.34 15.63 -9.43
CA PHE A 353 -2.89 15.26 -10.74
C PHE A 353 -1.83 15.11 -11.83
N ARG A 354 -0.56 14.90 -11.48
CA ARG A 354 0.56 14.77 -12.44
C ARG A 354 0.59 13.39 -13.07
N GLY A 355 0.71 13.34 -14.40
CA GLY A 355 0.73 12.10 -15.18
C GLY A 355 -0.64 11.69 -15.71
N GLU A 356 -0.64 10.64 -16.53
CA GLU A 356 -1.83 10.06 -17.16
C GLU A 356 -2.77 9.46 -16.10
N GLY A 357 -4.05 9.85 -16.15
CA GLY A 357 -5.05 9.55 -15.13
C GLY A 357 -6.34 8.96 -15.68
N GLU A 358 -6.48 8.81 -17.00
CA GLU A 358 -7.68 8.26 -17.64
C GLU A 358 -7.66 6.72 -17.70
N ILE A 359 -6.47 6.13 -17.71
CA ILE A 359 -6.27 4.68 -17.72
C ILE A 359 -6.76 4.09 -16.39
N LYS A 360 -7.45 2.94 -16.45
CA LYS A 360 -7.90 2.17 -15.30
C LYS A 360 -6.86 1.15 -14.86
N GLY A 361 -6.86 0.84 -13.58
CA GLY A 361 -5.94 -0.09 -12.96
C GLY A 361 -6.59 -1.45 -12.77
N GLY A 362 -5.99 -2.21 -11.88
CA GLY A 362 -6.47 -3.54 -11.53
C GLY A 362 -5.43 -4.29 -10.72
N LEU A 363 -5.65 -5.59 -10.58
CA LEU A 363 -4.79 -6.44 -9.79
C LEU A 363 -4.75 -7.84 -10.39
N PHE A 364 -3.55 -8.43 -10.42
CA PHE A 364 -3.36 -9.85 -10.71
C PHE A 364 -2.81 -10.57 -9.49
N ILE A 365 -3.25 -11.80 -9.26
CA ILE A 365 -2.53 -12.76 -8.43
C ILE A 365 -2.09 -13.88 -9.35
N VAL A 366 -0.78 -14.10 -9.42
CA VAL A 366 -0.15 -15.10 -10.29
C VAL A 366 0.52 -16.14 -9.41
N GLY A 367 0.27 -17.41 -9.71
CA GLY A 367 0.89 -18.52 -8.99
C GLY A 367 2.38 -18.66 -9.30
N LYS A 368 3.07 -19.49 -8.51
CA LYS A 368 4.49 -19.79 -8.68
C LYS A 368 4.76 -20.47 -10.03
N GLY A 369 5.85 -20.10 -10.70
CA GLY A 369 6.30 -20.70 -11.95
C GLY A 369 5.30 -20.48 -13.09
N ARG A 370 4.78 -21.56 -13.65
CA ARG A 370 3.82 -21.56 -14.78
C ARG A 370 2.41 -21.99 -14.38
N THR A 371 2.07 -21.89 -13.10
CA THR A 371 0.75 -22.28 -12.58
C THR A 371 -0.39 -21.36 -13.05
N GLY A 372 -0.07 -20.16 -13.55
CA GLY A 372 -1.03 -19.28 -14.22
C GLY A 372 -1.56 -18.14 -13.37
N VAL A 373 -2.53 -17.41 -13.92
CA VAL A 373 -3.28 -16.36 -13.20
C VAL A 373 -4.32 -17.02 -12.31
N ALA A 374 -4.22 -16.79 -11.00
CA ALA A 374 -5.14 -17.30 -9.99
C ALA A 374 -6.28 -16.33 -9.67
N TYR A 375 -6.11 -15.04 -9.97
CA TYR A 375 -7.15 -14.04 -9.74
C TYR A 375 -6.87 -12.78 -10.56
N GLN A 376 -7.94 -12.15 -11.04
CA GLN A 376 -7.89 -10.86 -11.73
C GLN A 376 -8.99 -9.95 -11.20
N PHE A 377 -8.61 -8.75 -10.80
CA PHE A 377 -9.53 -7.66 -10.50
C PHE A 377 -9.37 -6.55 -11.54
N ILE A 378 -10.50 -6.07 -12.06
CA ILE A 378 -10.54 -5.00 -13.05
C ILE A 378 -11.27 -3.81 -12.45
N GLU A 379 -10.58 -2.67 -12.38
CA GLU A 379 -11.18 -1.40 -11.97
C GLU A 379 -12.16 -0.94 -13.07
N ARG A 380 -13.49 -0.96 -12.81
CA ARG A 380 -14.49 -0.43 -13.76
C ARG A 380 -14.76 1.06 -13.56
N ASN A 381 -14.79 1.53 -12.32
CA ASN A 381 -14.88 2.94 -11.96
C ASN A 381 -13.58 3.39 -11.33
N PHE A 382 -13.27 4.67 -11.49
CA PHE A 382 -12.13 5.26 -10.81
C PHE A 382 -12.20 5.06 -9.29
N GLY A 383 -11.17 4.44 -8.75
CA GLY A 383 -10.99 4.14 -7.32
C GLY A 383 -11.76 2.94 -6.82
N ASP A 384 -12.23 2.05 -7.70
CA ASP A 384 -12.66 0.72 -7.26
C ASP A 384 -11.43 -0.06 -6.79
N TRP A 385 -11.53 -0.68 -5.61
CA TRP A 385 -10.44 -1.45 -5.03
C TRP A 385 -10.84 -2.90 -4.92
N ALA A 386 -9.87 -3.78 -5.17
CA ALA A 386 -10.07 -5.21 -4.99
C ALA A 386 -10.43 -5.53 -3.51
N PRO A 387 -11.45 -6.38 -3.26
CA PRO A 387 -11.81 -6.79 -1.91
C PRO A 387 -10.66 -7.51 -1.21
N LEU A 388 -10.18 -6.94 -0.10
CA LEU A 388 -9.01 -7.47 0.62
C LEU A 388 -9.23 -8.90 1.15
N SER A 389 -10.45 -9.23 1.57
CA SER A 389 -10.82 -10.56 2.04
C SER A 389 -10.62 -11.62 0.95
N GLU A 390 -11.09 -11.34 -0.25
CA GLU A 390 -10.96 -12.24 -1.41
C GLU A 390 -9.50 -12.41 -1.82
N ILE A 391 -8.71 -11.32 -1.84
CA ILE A 391 -7.27 -11.39 -2.09
C ILE A 391 -6.60 -12.34 -1.09
N ILE A 392 -6.85 -12.16 0.21
CA ILE A 392 -6.24 -12.97 1.27
C ILE A 392 -6.66 -14.44 1.14
N GLU A 393 -7.92 -14.70 0.81
CA GLU A 393 -8.43 -16.06 0.61
C GLU A 393 -7.73 -16.76 -0.56
N ILE A 394 -7.63 -16.11 -1.72
CA ILE A 394 -6.91 -16.66 -2.88
C ILE A 394 -5.44 -16.92 -2.53
N CYS A 395 -4.77 -15.98 -1.86
CA CYS A 395 -3.39 -16.16 -1.41
C CYS A 395 -3.23 -17.32 -0.41
N THR A 396 -4.21 -17.54 0.48
CA THR A 396 -4.20 -18.64 1.45
C THR A 396 -4.33 -19.99 0.74
N ARG A 397 -5.22 -20.09 -0.23
CA ARG A 397 -5.37 -21.29 -1.08
C ARG A 397 -4.09 -21.57 -1.87
N LEU A 398 -3.45 -20.52 -2.39
CA LEU A 398 -2.18 -20.64 -3.10
C LEU A 398 -1.07 -21.29 -2.25
N LYS A 399 -0.98 -20.90 -0.96
CA LYS A 399 -0.02 -21.47 -0.02
C LYS A 399 -0.31 -22.93 0.31
N ASN A 400 -1.55 -23.29 0.62
CA ASN A 400 -1.90 -24.65 1.04
C ASN A 400 -1.54 -25.68 -0.05
N GLN A 401 -1.78 -25.35 -1.31
CA GLN A 401 -1.47 -26.26 -2.42
C GLN A 401 0.04 -26.42 -2.68
N GLN A 402 0.88 -25.48 -2.24
CA GLN A 402 2.34 -25.67 -2.28
C GLN A 402 2.79 -26.71 -1.24
N GLY A 403 2.20 -26.70 -0.04
CA GLY A 403 2.49 -27.68 1.00
C GLY A 403 2.14 -29.11 0.56
N ASP A 404 0.93 -29.30 0.01
CA ASP A 404 0.48 -30.62 -0.47
C ASP A 404 1.37 -31.18 -1.59
N SER A 405 1.90 -30.30 -2.45
CA SER A 405 2.78 -30.70 -3.56
C SER A 405 4.17 -31.10 -3.05
N GLU A 406 4.74 -30.37 -2.09
CA GLU A 406 6.07 -30.67 -1.52
C GLU A 406 6.04 -31.97 -0.69
N ASP A 407 4.99 -32.21 0.10
CA ASP A 407 4.82 -33.44 0.88
C ASP A 407 4.62 -34.68 -0.02
N SER A 408 3.96 -34.52 -1.18
CA SER A 408 3.78 -35.60 -2.16
C SER A 408 5.06 -35.97 -2.93
N ILE A 409 6.00 -35.03 -3.07
CA ILE A 409 7.30 -35.27 -3.71
C ILE A 409 8.24 -35.94 -2.70
N ALA A 410 8.28 -35.41 -1.46
CA ALA A 410 9.10 -36.00 -0.40
C ALA A 410 8.74 -37.46 -0.13
N SER A 411 7.45 -37.82 -0.17
CA SER A 411 7.00 -39.21 0.03
C SER A 411 7.35 -40.17 -1.11
N ARG A 412 7.67 -39.67 -2.32
CA ARG A 412 8.11 -40.49 -3.46
C ARG A 412 9.61 -40.75 -3.50
N ASP A 413 10.40 -39.93 -2.81
CA ASP A 413 11.86 -40.09 -2.74
C ASP A 413 12.28 -41.07 -1.60
N TYR A 414 11.32 -41.62 -0.86
CA TYR A 414 11.52 -42.62 0.20
C TYR A 414 10.96 -44.03 -0.14
N GLU A 415 10.47 -44.24 -1.37
CA GLU A 415 10.19 -45.58 -1.95
C GLU A 415 11.27 -45.95 -2.97
#